data_AF-A0A5K7YNE5-F1
#
_entry.id   AF-A0A5K7YNE5-F1
#
_cell.length_a   1.000
_cell.length_b   1.000
_cell.length_c   1.000
_cell.angle_alpha   90.00
_cell.angle_beta   90.00
_cell.angle_gamma   90.00
#
_symmetry.space_group_name_H-M   'P 1'
#
loop_
_entity.id
_entity.type
_entity.pdbx_description
1 polymer ?
#
loop_
_entity_poly.entity_id
_entity_poly.type
_entity_poly.pdbx_seq_one_letter_code
_entity_poly.pdbx_strand_id
1 'polypeptide(L)' 'MTERRVVFSIGVVYQTEYEILKKTADMLRKVVDDQHYVRFDRAHFKGYAEFALIFEIVYYVLSPPIRPHT' A
#
# COMPACT_ATOMS: atom_id res chain seq x y z
N MET A 1 -19.08 -11.02 3.94
CA MET A 1 -18.36 -10.17 2.97
C MET A 1 -16.88 -10.42 3.20
N THR A 2 -16.17 -10.97 2.21
CA THR A 2 -14.78 -11.43 2.38
C THR A 2 -13.83 -10.32 1.94
N GLU A 3 -13.16 -9.68 2.89
CA GLU A 3 -12.04 -8.77 2.62
C GLU A 3 -10.76 -9.59 2.49
N ARG A 4 -10.03 -9.43 1.39
CA ARG A 4 -8.71 -10.05 1.23
C ARG A 4 -7.63 -9.05 1.63
N ARG A 5 -6.92 -9.32 2.72
CA ARG A 5 -5.77 -8.52 3.15
C ARG A 5 -4.59 -8.75 2.20
N VAL A 6 -4.02 -7.65 1.71
CA VAL A 6 -2.79 -7.64 0.93
C VAL A 6 -1.75 -6.81 1.68
N VAL A 7 -0.56 -7.38 1.81
CA VAL A 7 0.61 -6.72 2.41
C VAL A 7 1.74 -6.84 1.42
N PHE A 8 2.34 -5.72 1.09
CA PHE A 8 3.56 -5.71 0.28
C PHE A 8 4.51 -4.63 0.77
N SER A 9 5.78 -4.81 0.44
CA SER A 9 6.83 -3.89 0.81
C SER A 9 7.51 -3.36 -0.45
N ILE A 10 7.88 -2.09 -0.44
CA ILE A 10 8.68 -1.46 -1.49
C ILE A 10 10.02 -1.06 -0.91
N GLY A 11 11.08 -1.18 -1.72
CA GLY A 11 12.40 -0.68 -1.40
C GLY A 11 12.66 0.62 -2.13
N VAL A 12 13.06 1.66 -1.39
CA VAL A 12 13.46 2.95 -1.92
C VAL A 12 14.96 3.14 -1.72
N VAL A 13 15.70 3.56 -2.74
CA VAL A 13 17.16 3.72 -2.63
C VAL A 13 17.54 4.82 -1.64
N TYR A 14 18.68 4.65 -0.96
CA TYR A 14 19.18 5.60 0.05
C TYR A 14 19.45 7.00 -0.47
N GLN A 15 19.74 7.16 -1.76
CA GLN A 15 19.96 8.46 -2.39
C GLN A 15 18.68 9.29 -2.56
N THR A 16 17.51 8.75 -2.19
CA THR A 16 16.25 9.47 -2.31
C THR A 16 16.18 10.62 -1.32
N GLU A 17 15.85 11.82 -1.81
CA GLU A 17 15.73 13.00 -0.96
C GLU A 17 14.66 12.82 0.13
N TYR A 18 14.95 13.37 1.31
CA TYR A 18 14.08 13.27 2.47
C TYR A 18 12.67 13.84 2.25
N GLU A 19 12.54 14.90 1.44
CA GLU A 19 11.23 15.46 1.12
C GLU A 19 10.35 14.49 0.32
N ILE A 20 10.96 13.69 -0.56
CA ILE A 20 10.26 12.66 -1.33
C ILE A 20 9.84 11.54 -0.38
N LEU A 21 10.73 11.10 0.50
CA LEU A 21 10.45 10.05 1.50
C LEU A 21 9.27 10.41 2.41
N LYS A 22 9.16 11.68 2.83
CA LYS A 22 8.01 12.19 3.59
C LYS A 22 6.69 12.07 2.82
N LYS A 23 6.73 12.27 1.51
CA LYS A 23 5.55 12.20 0.63
C LYS A 23 5.23 10.77 0.21
N THR A 24 6.17 9.83 0.28
CA THR A 24 6.01 8.44 -0.17
C THR A 24 4.78 7.77 0.45
N ALA A 25 4.57 7.89 1.76
CA ALA A 25 3.40 7.30 2.41
C ALA A 25 2.06 7.87 1.89
N ASP A 26 1.98 9.19 1.66
CA ASP A 26 0.79 9.83 1.11
C ASP A 26 0.57 9.49 -0.37
N MET A 27 1.65 9.39 -1.15
CA MET A 27 1.59 8.92 -2.54
C MET A 27 1.07 7.50 -2.62
N LEU A 28 1.57 6.60 -1.77
CA LEU A 28 1.10 5.22 -1.70
C LEU A 28 -0.37 5.12 -1.31
N ARG A 29 -0.81 5.92 -0.33
CA ARG A 29 -2.21 6.02 0.04
C ARG A 29 -3.07 6.42 -1.16
N LYS A 30 -2.70 7.49 -1.86
CA LYS A 30 -3.43 7.96 -3.05
C LYS A 30 -3.52 6.89 -4.15
N VAL A 31 -2.42 6.17 -4.41
CA VAL A 31 -2.39 5.09 -5.40
C VAL A 31 -3.37 3.97 -5.03
N VAL A 32 -3.46 3.62 -3.75
CA VAL A 32 -4.42 2.62 -3.26
C VAL A 32 -5.85 3.17 -3.32
N ASP A 33 -6.10 4.38 -2.85
CA ASP A 33 -7.44 5.00 -2.86
C ASP A 33 -8.01 5.19 -4.28
N ASP A 34 -7.16 5.31 -5.29
CA ASP A 34 -7.56 5.40 -6.71
C ASP A 34 -8.01 4.04 -7.29
N GLN A 35 -7.70 2.91 -6.64
CA GLN A 35 -8.15 1.60 -7.09
C GLN A 35 -9.60 1.33 -6.69
N HIS A 36 -10.37 0.70 -7.59
CA HIS A 36 -11.72 0.28 -7.28
C HIS A 36 -11.73 -0.91 -6.32
N TYR A 37 -12.72 -0.93 -5.41
CA TYR A 37 -12.96 -2.02 -4.48
C TYR A 37 -11.75 -2.33 -3.58
N VAL A 38 -11.00 -1.32 -3.16
CA VAL A 38 -9.99 -1.48 -2.12
C VAL A 38 -10.26 -0.56 -0.94
N ARG A 39 -9.75 -0.95 0.22
CA ARG A 39 -9.74 -0.16 1.44
C ARG A 39 -8.31 -0.02 1.92
N PHE A 40 -7.81 1.21 1.94
CA PHE A 40 -6.51 1.51 2.54
C PHE A 40 -6.52 1.23 4.05
N ASP A 41 -5.44 0.64 4.57
CA ASP A 41 -5.25 0.42 6.01
C ASP A 41 -4.09 1.27 6.52
N ARG A 42 -2.88 1.06 5.98
CA ARG A 42 -1.69 1.80 6.40
C ARG A 42 -0.58 1.74 5.35
N ALA A 43 0.23 2.79 5.31
CA ALA A 43 1.52 2.84 4.61
C ALA A 43 2.52 3.53 5.53
N HIS A 44 3.62 2.86 5.87
CA HIS A 44 4.61 3.41 6.79
C HIS A 44 6.02 2.93 6.46
N PHE A 45 7.01 3.68 6.94
CA PHE A 45 8.40 3.24 6.93
C PHE A 45 8.55 2.06 7.89
N LYS A 46 9.02 0.93 7.36
CA LYS A 46 9.21 -0.32 8.10
C LYS A 46 10.62 -0.44 8.66
N GLY A 47 11.63 -0.02 7.90
CA GLY A 47 13.02 -0.13 8.34
C GLY A 47 14.04 -0.04 7.22
N TYR A 48 15.30 -0.29 7.59
CA TYR A 48 16.45 -0.25 6.70
C TYR A 48 16.78 -1.67 6.22
N ALA A 49 17.07 -1.81 4.92
CA ALA A 49 17.61 -3.02 4.31
C ALA A 49 19.00 -2.73 3.73
N GLU A 50 19.70 -3.77 3.26
CA GLU A 50 21.10 -3.69 2.83
C GLU A 50 21.36 -2.58 1.78
N PHE A 51 20.40 -2.35 0.87
CA PHE A 51 20.50 -1.32 -0.18
C PHE A 51 19.23 -0.46 -0.34
N ALA A 52 18.30 -0.51 0.62
CA ALA A 52 17.02 0.20 0.49
C ALA A 52 16.37 0.58 1.83
N LEU A 53 15.59 1.66 1.80
CA LEU A 53 14.59 2.05 2.79
C LEU A 53 13.30 1.31 2.49
N ILE A 54 12.84 0.49 3.43
CA ILE A 54 11.65 -0.34 3.26
C ILE A 54 10.41 0.39 3.73
N PHE A 55 9.42 0.51 2.86
CA PHE A 55 8.07 0.95 3.21
C PHE A 55 7.11 -0.22 3.08
N GLU A 56 6.25 -0.40 4.07
CA GLU A 56 5.22 -1.42 4.06
C GLU A 56 3.85 -0.79 3.83
N ILE A 57 3.09 -1.39 2.92
CA ILE A 57 1.72 -1.00 2.60
C ILE A 57 0.80 -2.18 2.90
N VAL A 58 -0.30 -1.87 3.58
CA VAL A 58 -1.39 -2.79 3.88
C VAL A 58 -2.68 -2.19 3.33
N TYR A 59 -3.40 -3.00 2.55
CA TYR A 59 -4.73 -2.66 2.06
C TYR A 59 -5.58 -3.92 1.96
N TYR A 60 -6.89 -3.73 1.86
CA TYR A 60 -7.87 -4.81 1.73
C TYR A 60 -8.55 -4.72 0.39
N VAL A 61 -8.64 -5.83 -0.34
CA VAL A 61 -9.48 -5.95 -1.53
C VAL A 61 -10.87 -6.36 -1.09
N LEU A 62 -11.85 -5.52 -1.41
CA LEU A 62 -13.26 -5.73 -1.17
C LEU A 62 -13.79 -6.63 -2.30
N SER A 63 -14.14 -7.87 -1.98
CA SER A 63 -14.82 -8.70 -2.97
C SER A 63 -16.20 -8.09 -3.26
N PRO A 64 -16.60 -7.86 -4.52
CA PRO A 64 -17.96 -7.47 -4.82
C PRO A 64 -18.92 -8.54 -4.28
N PRO A 65 -20.14 -8.18 -3.85
CA PRO A 65 -21.13 -9.19 -3.50
C PRO A 65 -21.34 -10.07 -4.73
N ILE A 66 -21.07 -11.38 -4.57
CA ILE A 66 -21.37 -12.40 -5.56
C ILE A 66 -22.80 -12.15 -6.04
N ARG A 67 -22.99 -11.84 -7.32
CA ARG A 67 -24.33 -11.75 -7.90
C ARG A 67 -24.84 -13.19 -8.02
N PRO A 68 -25.94 -13.59 -7.33
CA PRO A 68 -26.54 -14.88 -7.60
C PRO A 68 -27.08 -14.84 -9.03
N HIS A 69 -26.57 -15.71 -9.90
CA HIS A 69 -27.19 -15.98 -11.18
C HIS A 69 -28.51 -16.71 -10.90
N THR A 70 -29.61 -16.08 -11.32
CA THR A 70 -30.98 -16.63 -11.28
C THR A 70 -31.11 -17.77 -12.28
#